data_AF-A0A257B900-F1
#
_entry.id   AF-A0A257B900-F1
#
_cell.length_a   1.000
_cell.length_b   1.000
_cell.length_c   1.000
_cell.angle_alpha   90.00
_cell.angle_beta   90.00
_cell.angle_gamma   90.00
#
_symmetry.space_group_name_H-M   'P 1'
#
loop_
_entity.id
_entity.type
_entity.pdbx_description
1 polymer ?
#
loop_
_entity_poly.entity_id
_entity_poly.type
_entity_poly.pdbx_seq_one_letter_code
_entity_poly.pdbx_strand_id
1 'polypeptide(L)'
;MSNGTGMLGRIFGSKPENNREERDRRPQDERPQEPPPPEDPAPPHLRSFDAIYRSARLPVSPCGVDELEKMIANPIIANAPPETRVIALKFALDREGHTIEEPKSDAARKVKALDAYHGTLLSRAGSLERRNAERFQEMEAERLEFIRRQEEERERLVQEAQEAERQAREFEARLNAERQRLSELLRPFVGELDFTESDLDSVLSDVTPPDAPPAPSSSVMVDPSVR
;
A
#
# COMPACT_ATOMS: atom_id res chain seq x y z
N MET A 1 -39.63 -43.35 -40.64
CA MET A 1 -40.73 -43.70 -39.72
C MET A 1 -40.15 -44.41 -38.52
N SER A 2 -40.66 -44.06 -37.34
CA SER A 2 -40.57 -44.73 -36.04
C SER A 2 -39.47 -44.28 -35.06
N ASN A 3 -39.97 -43.56 -34.07
CA ASN A 3 -39.41 -43.23 -32.77
C ASN A 3 -39.23 -44.50 -31.90
N GLY A 4 -38.45 -44.40 -30.83
CA GLY A 4 -38.38 -45.46 -29.82
C GLY A 4 -37.49 -45.15 -28.61
N THR A 5 -38.01 -44.32 -27.71
CA THR A 5 -37.65 -44.14 -26.30
C THR A 5 -37.37 -45.46 -25.57
N GLY A 6 -36.36 -45.50 -24.68
CA GLY A 6 -36.14 -46.63 -23.78
C GLY A 6 -35.00 -46.41 -22.78
N MET A 7 -35.35 -45.91 -21.60
CA MET A 7 -34.51 -45.78 -20.40
C MET A 7 -34.43 -47.11 -19.63
N LEU A 8 -33.50 -47.18 -18.66
CA LEU A 8 -33.23 -48.25 -17.65
C LEU A 8 -32.22 -49.31 -18.13
N GLY A 9 -31.17 -49.67 -17.39
CA GLY A 9 -30.84 -49.50 -15.99
C GLY A 9 -30.02 -50.72 -15.57
N ARG A 10 -28.71 -50.53 -15.36
CA ARG A 10 -27.68 -51.53 -14.95
C ARG A 10 -26.47 -50.70 -14.48
N ILE A 11 -25.72 -50.94 -13.41
CA ILE A 11 -25.48 -52.05 -12.47
C ILE A 11 -24.78 -51.45 -11.23
N PHE A 12 -25.02 -52.09 -10.07
CA PHE A 12 -24.25 -52.17 -8.81
C PHE A 12 -22.94 -51.38 -8.61
N GLY A 13 -22.76 -50.89 -7.36
CA GLY A 13 -21.46 -51.01 -6.69
C GLY A 13 -21.09 -49.89 -5.70
N SER A 14 -21.17 -50.23 -4.40
CA SER A 14 -20.18 -49.86 -3.37
C SER A 14 -20.21 -48.45 -2.70
N LYS A 15 -20.49 -48.48 -1.39
CA LYS A 15 -20.15 -47.51 -0.32
C LYS A 15 -18.64 -47.10 -0.30
N PRO A 16 -18.17 -46.31 0.68
CA PRO A 16 -18.52 -44.95 1.16
C PRO A 16 -17.22 -44.07 1.15
N GLU A 17 -17.10 -43.04 2.00
CA GLU A 17 -15.91 -42.14 2.20
C GLU A 17 -15.89 -40.94 1.23
N ASN A 18 -15.71 -39.68 1.62
CA ASN A 18 -14.93 -39.10 2.70
C ASN A 18 -15.52 -37.73 3.10
N ASN A 19 -15.99 -37.62 4.34
CA ASN A 19 -16.26 -36.34 5.01
C ASN A 19 -14.92 -35.73 5.47
N ARG A 20 -14.15 -35.05 4.59
CA ARG A 20 -12.87 -34.46 5.02
C ARG A 20 -12.41 -33.12 4.43
N GLU A 21 -13.20 -32.38 3.65
CA GLU A 21 -12.66 -31.18 2.97
C GLU A 21 -13.42 -29.85 3.10
N GLU A 22 -14.33 -29.67 4.06
CA GLU A 22 -14.96 -28.34 4.27
C GLU A 22 -14.94 -27.84 5.73
N ARG A 23 -13.83 -28.10 6.44
CA ARG A 23 -13.51 -27.48 7.74
C ARG A 23 -12.50 -26.33 7.67
N ASP A 24 -12.36 -25.68 6.52
CA ASP A 24 -11.55 -24.47 6.34
C ASP A 24 -12.39 -23.22 5.99
N ARG A 25 -13.45 -22.98 6.78
CA ARG A 25 -14.02 -21.63 6.90
C ARG A 25 -13.71 -21.09 8.28
N ARG A 26 -12.46 -20.64 8.47
CA ARG A 26 -12.14 -19.73 9.56
C ARG A 26 -12.85 -18.39 9.27
N PRO A 27 -13.47 -17.75 10.27
CA PRO A 27 -13.94 -16.38 10.14
C PRO A 27 -12.73 -15.51 9.77
N GLN A 28 -12.86 -14.69 8.74
CA GLN A 28 -11.85 -13.67 8.47
C GLN A 28 -11.83 -12.74 9.68
N ASP A 29 -10.71 -12.76 10.40
CA ASP A 29 -10.38 -11.76 11.40
C ASP A 29 -10.57 -10.37 10.78
N GLU A 30 -11.45 -9.61 11.41
CA GLU A 30 -11.64 -8.20 11.19
C GLU A 30 -10.30 -7.50 11.42
N ARG A 31 -9.56 -7.23 10.33
CA ARG A 31 -8.48 -6.25 10.39
C ARG A 31 -9.11 -4.94 10.89
N PRO A 32 -8.49 -4.24 11.85
CA PRO A 32 -8.86 -2.86 12.12
C PRO A 32 -8.84 -2.11 10.79
N GLN A 33 -10.00 -1.69 10.32
CA GLN A 33 -10.09 -0.82 9.16
C GLN A 33 -9.29 0.43 9.54
N GLU A 34 -8.16 0.61 8.88
CA GLU A 34 -7.48 1.89 8.84
C GLU A 34 -8.56 2.94 8.53
N PRO A 35 -8.74 3.97 9.38
CA PRO A 35 -9.82 4.93 9.18
C PRO A 35 -9.70 5.41 7.73
N PRO A 36 -10.78 5.34 6.94
CA PRO A 36 -10.71 5.71 5.55
C PRO A 36 -10.07 7.10 5.50
N PRO A 37 -9.06 7.32 4.62
CA PRO A 37 -8.51 8.65 4.44
C PRO A 37 -9.71 9.59 4.28
N PRO A 38 -9.74 10.74 4.99
CA PRO A 38 -10.91 11.62 4.97
C PRO A 38 -11.31 11.76 3.52
N GLU A 39 -12.53 11.32 3.19
CA GLU A 39 -13.04 11.27 1.83
C GLU A 39 -12.91 12.68 1.27
N ASP A 40 -11.77 12.92 0.61
CA ASP A 40 -11.56 14.12 -0.17
C ASP A 40 -12.64 14.00 -1.24
N PRO A 41 -13.63 14.90 -1.27
CA PRO A 41 -14.87 14.68 -1.99
C PRO A 41 -14.58 14.58 -3.49
N ALA A 42 -14.46 13.33 -3.95
CA ALA A 42 -14.07 12.91 -5.30
C ALA A 42 -12.76 13.56 -5.83
N PRO A 43 -12.04 12.89 -6.75
CA PRO A 43 -11.14 13.62 -7.63
C PRO A 43 -11.95 14.74 -8.31
N PRO A 44 -11.50 16.01 -8.30
CA PRO A 44 -12.19 17.10 -8.97
C PRO A 44 -12.01 16.92 -10.48
N HIS A 45 -12.67 15.92 -11.06
CA HIS A 45 -12.98 15.89 -12.46
C HIS A 45 -13.84 17.12 -12.71
N LEU A 46 -13.15 18.18 -13.15
CA LEU A 46 -13.65 19.47 -13.64
C LEU A 46 -15.11 19.70 -13.23
N ARG A 47 -15.31 20.16 -11.97
CA ARG A 47 -16.63 20.66 -11.57
C ARG A 47 -17.11 21.58 -12.68
N SER A 48 -18.31 21.31 -13.21
CA SER A 48 -18.86 22.14 -14.29
C SER A 48 -18.89 23.60 -13.84
N PHE A 49 -18.75 24.54 -14.78
CA PHE A 49 -18.76 25.97 -14.45
C PHE A 49 -20.03 26.36 -13.68
N ASP A 50 -21.17 25.76 -13.99
CA ASP A 50 -22.42 25.94 -13.24
C ASP A 50 -22.33 25.50 -11.78
N ALA A 51 -21.58 24.43 -11.49
CA ALA A 51 -21.34 24.01 -10.10
C ALA A 51 -20.43 25.00 -9.38
N ILE A 52 -19.44 25.58 -10.08
CA ILE A 52 -18.56 26.63 -9.55
C ILE A 52 -19.37 27.90 -9.24
N TYR A 53 -20.18 28.38 -10.18
CA TYR A 53 -21.05 29.55 -9.99
C TYR A 53 -22.05 29.36 -8.86
N ARG A 54 -22.66 28.18 -8.74
CA ARG A 54 -23.55 27.83 -7.62
C ARG A 54 -22.82 27.81 -6.28
N SER A 55 -21.60 27.27 -6.24
CA SER A 55 -20.78 27.26 -5.02
C SER A 55 -20.36 28.66 -4.57
N ALA A 56 -20.14 29.56 -5.53
CA ALA A 56 -19.87 30.98 -5.29
C ALA A 56 -21.12 31.80 -4.94
N ARG A 57 -22.32 31.18 -4.92
CA ARG A 57 -23.61 31.81 -4.60
C ARG A 57 -23.85 33.08 -5.42
N LEU A 58 -23.52 33.04 -6.72
CA LEU A 58 -23.77 34.17 -7.60
C LEU A 58 -25.28 34.42 -7.73
N PRO A 59 -25.75 35.67 -7.59
CA PRO A 59 -27.16 35.96 -7.74
C PRO A 59 -27.57 35.84 -9.22
N VAL A 60 -28.75 35.26 -9.43
CA VAL A 60 -29.33 35.08 -10.78
C VAL A 60 -29.67 36.45 -11.35
N SER A 61 -29.00 36.79 -12.45
CA SER A 61 -29.26 38.04 -13.17
C SER A 61 -30.44 37.85 -14.13
N PRO A 62 -31.42 38.77 -14.17
CA PRO A 62 -32.54 38.70 -15.12
C PRO A 62 -32.08 38.68 -16.57
N CYS A 63 -31.08 39.50 -16.91
CA CYS A 63 -30.35 39.49 -18.18
C CYS A 63 -28.86 39.22 -17.89
N GLY A 64 -28.51 37.94 -17.74
CA GLY A 64 -27.13 37.49 -17.53
C GLY A 64 -26.37 37.22 -18.83
N VAL A 65 -25.14 36.75 -18.71
CA VAL A 65 -24.30 36.37 -19.87
C VAL A 65 -24.97 35.30 -20.72
N ASP A 66 -25.66 34.34 -20.09
CA ASP A 66 -26.31 33.22 -20.78
C ASP A 66 -27.54 33.69 -21.59
N GLU A 67 -28.20 34.78 -21.18
CA GLU A 67 -29.30 35.38 -21.94
C GLU A 67 -28.78 36.23 -23.09
N LEU A 68 -27.68 36.96 -22.86
CA LEU A 68 -26.97 37.68 -23.91
C LEU A 68 -26.48 36.74 -25.01
N GLU A 69 -26.00 35.54 -24.65
CA GLU A 69 -25.61 34.50 -25.60
C GLU A 69 -26.80 34.05 -26.47
N LYS A 70 -27.97 33.82 -25.88
CA LYS A 70 -29.20 33.48 -26.63
C LYS A 70 -29.62 34.60 -27.58
N MET A 71 -29.54 35.87 -27.13
CA MET A 71 -29.85 37.03 -27.97
C MET A 71 -28.90 37.13 -29.16
N ILE A 72 -27.60 36.92 -28.94
CA ILE A 72 -26.59 36.93 -30.01
C ILE A 72 -26.81 35.76 -30.99
N ALA A 73 -27.25 34.60 -30.48
CA ALA A 73 -27.58 33.43 -31.29
C ALA A 73 -28.86 33.59 -32.12
N ASN A 74 -29.66 34.64 -31.88
CA ASN A 74 -30.85 34.92 -32.68
C ASN A 74 -30.45 35.12 -34.16
N PRO A 75 -31.08 34.42 -35.13
CA PRO A 75 -30.71 34.48 -36.55
C PRO A 75 -30.66 35.91 -37.13
N ILE A 76 -31.48 36.83 -36.62
CA ILE A 76 -31.54 38.22 -37.08
C ILE A 76 -30.25 38.97 -36.66
N ILE A 77 -29.76 38.71 -35.46
CA ILE A 77 -28.56 39.36 -34.90
C ILE A 77 -27.30 38.63 -35.38
N ALA A 78 -27.31 37.30 -35.38
CA ALA A 78 -26.19 36.47 -35.83
C ALA A 78 -25.78 36.75 -37.28
N ASN A 79 -26.76 36.90 -38.18
CA ASN A 79 -26.51 37.15 -39.61
C ASN A 79 -26.27 38.64 -39.94
N ALA A 80 -26.42 39.55 -38.97
CA ALA A 80 -26.17 40.97 -39.20
C ALA A 80 -24.65 41.25 -39.35
N PRO A 81 -24.25 42.26 -40.15
CA PRO A 81 -22.89 42.78 -40.19
C PRO A 81 -22.39 43.17 -38.78
N PRO A 82 -21.09 43.07 -38.49
CA PRO A 82 -20.55 43.26 -37.14
C PRO A 82 -20.90 44.63 -36.52
N GLU A 83 -20.89 45.68 -37.33
CA GLU A 83 -21.26 47.04 -36.92
C GLU A 83 -22.75 47.16 -36.57
N THR A 84 -23.62 46.50 -37.34
CA THR A 84 -25.07 46.46 -37.12
C THR A 84 -25.46 45.52 -35.98
N ARG A 85 -24.66 44.49 -35.70
CA ARG A 85 -24.92 43.49 -34.65
C ARG A 85 -24.94 44.12 -33.26
N VAL A 86 -24.02 45.04 -32.98
CA VAL A 86 -23.97 45.77 -31.70
C VAL A 86 -25.22 46.64 -31.53
N ILE A 87 -25.67 47.29 -32.60
CA ILE A 87 -26.87 48.14 -32.58
C ILE A 87 -28.13 47.28 -32.40
N ALA A 88 -28.23 46.17 -33.13
CA ALA A 88 -29.34 45.22 -33.02
C ALA A 88 -29.43 44.57 -31.64
N LEU A 89 -28.28 44.25 -31.02
CA LEU A 89 -28.21 43.71 -29.67
C LEU A 89 -28.62 44.75 -28.63
N LYS A 90 -28.16 46.00 -28.75
CA LYS A 90 -28.60 47.11 -27.87
C LYS A 90 -30.11 47.32 -27.97
N PHE A 91 -30.65 47.32 -29.18
CA PHE A 91 -32.09 47.44 -29.40
C PHE A 91 -32.88 46.25 -28.80
N ALA A 92 -32.34 45.03 -28.88
CA ALA A 92 -32.96 43.85 -28.27
C ALA A 92 -32.97 43.95 -26.73
N LEU A 93 -31.86 44.43 -26.13
CA LEU A 93 -31.78 44.68 -24.69
C LEU A 93 -32.76 45.78 -24.25
N ASP A 94 -32.80 46.91 -24.97
CA ASP A 94 -33.70 48.03 -24.67
C ASP A 94 -35.17 47.60 -24.78
N ARG A 95 -35.52 46.75 -25.75
CA ARG A 95 -36.86 46.18 -25.92
C ARG A 95 -37.30 45.36 -24.71
N GLU A 96 -36.37 44.63 -24.09
CA GLU A 96 -36.63 43.82 -22.90
C GLU A 96 -36.49 44.61 -21.59
N GLY A 97 -36.13 45.90 -21.68
CA GLY A 97 -35.96 46.78 -20.53
C GLY A 97 -34.65 46.59 -19.76
N HIS A 98 -33.67 45.92 -20.37
CA HIS A 98 -32.36 45.63 -19.78
C HIS A 98 -31.27 46.55 -20.33
N THR A 99 -30.23 46.80 -19.52
CA THR A 99 -29.05 47.57 -19.95
C THR A 99 -27.82 46.67 -20.03
N ILE A 100 -26.84 47.07 -20.85
CA ILE A 100 -25.58 46.29 -21.01
C ILE A 100 -24.78 46.15 -19.70
N GLU A 101 -25.02 47.00 -18.71
CA GLU A 101 -24.33 46.92 -17.42
C GLU A 101 -24.74 45.66 -16.63
N GLU A 102 -25.94 45.11 -16.86
CA GLU A 102 -26.41 43.88 -16.21
C GLU A 102 -25.60 42.64 -16.64
N PRO A 103 -25.52 42.27 -17.94
CA PRO A 103 -24.67 41.19 -18.40
C PRO A 103 -23.18 41.40 -18.08
N LYS A 104 -22.71 42.65 -18.12
CA LYS A 104 -21.32 42.99 -17.80
C LYS A 104 -20.99 42.74 -16.32
N SER A 105 -21.89 43.15 -15.41
CA SER A 105 -21.76 42.86 -13.98
C SER A 105 -21.86 41.36 -13.69
N ASP A 106 -22.73 40.65 -14.40
CA ASP A 106 -22.83 39.18 -14.33
C ASP A 106 -21.53 38.49 -14.77
N ALA A 107 -20.96 38.90 -15.92
CA ALA A 107 -19.69 38.39 -16.42
C ALA A 107 -18.54 38.63 -15.43
N ALA A 108 -18.44 39.85 -14.88
CA ALA A 108 -17.41 40.19 -13.89
C ALA A 108 -17.52 39.31 -12.63
N ARG A 109 -18.74 39.01 -12.18
CA ARG A 109 -19.00 38.10 -11.05
C ARG A 109 -18.63 36.66 -11.37
N LYS A 110 -18.99 36.16 -12.55
CA LYS A 110 -18.61 34.81 -13.01
C LYS A 110 -17.09 34.67 -13.11
N VAL A 111 -16.38 35.64 -13.69
CA VAL A 111 -14.91 35.65 -13.76
C VAL A 111 -14.29 35.63 -12.36
N LYS A 112 -14.74 36.50 -11.45
CA LYS A 112 -14.24 36.52 -10.07
C LYS A 112 -14.46 35.18 -9.34
N ALA A 113 -15.58 34.50 -9.60
CA ALA A 113 -15.85 33.18 -9.05
C ALA A 113 -14.88 32.12 -9.60
N LEU A 114 -14.55 32.18 -10.89
CA LEU A 114 -13.55 31.30 -11.51
C LEU A 114 -12.15 31.55 -10.94
N ASP A 115 -11.74 32.80 -10.78
CA ASP A 115 -10.45 33.17 -10.20
C ASP A 115 -10.34 32.68 -8.75
N ALA A 116 -11.40 32.85 -7.96
CA ALA A 116 -11.46 32.34 -6.59
C ALA A 116 -11.33 30.81 -6.56
N TYR A 117 -12.05 30.10 -7.43
CA TYR A 117 -11.96 28.65 -7.54
C TYR A 117 -10.55 28.20 -7.96
N HIS A 118 -9.94 28.85 -8.94
CA HIS A 118 -8.56 28.59 -9.35
C HIS A 118 -7.57 28.79 -8.18
N GLY A 119 -7.75 29.87 -7.41
CA GLY A 119 -6.98 30.10 -6.18
C GLY A 119 -7.13 28.98 -5.15
N THR A 120 -8.34 28.44 -4.97
CA THR A 120 -8.56 27.28 -4.08
C THR A 120 -7.88 26.01 -4.58
N LEU A 121 -7.86 25.78 -5.90
CA LEU A 121 -7.15 24.63 -6.49
C LEU A 121 -5.64 24.73 -6.27
N LEU A 122 -5.05 25.90 -6.51
CA LEU A 122 -3.63 26.13 -6.26
C LEU A 122 -3.27 25.97 -4.78
N SER A 123 -4.10 26.49 -3.88
CA SER A 123 -3.91 26.32 -2.43
C SER A 123 -4.00 24.85 -2.00
N ARG A 124 -4.96 24.10 -2.56
CA ARG A 124 -5.10 22.66 -2.29
C ARG A 124 -3.90 21.88 -2.82
N ALA A 125 -3.43 22.19 -4.04
CA ALA A 125 -2.25 21.58 -4.63
C ALA A 125 -1.01 21.84 -3.74
N GLY A 126 -0.73 23.09 -3.39
CA GLY A 126 0.40 23.43 -2.51
C GLY A 126 0.28 22.86 -1.08
N SER A 127 -0.94 22.61 -0.60
CA SER A 127 -1.14 21.93 0.70
C SER A 127 -0.98 20.42 0.60
N LEU A 128 -1.35 19.80 -0.52
CA LEU A 128 -1.09 18.39 -0.79
C LEU A 128 0.41 18.14 -0.98
N GLU A 129 1.11 19.00 -1.73
CA GLU A 129 2.56 18.91 -1.92
C GLU A 129 3.30 18.99 -0.59
N ARG A 130 2.93 19.94 0.29
CA ARG A 130 3.52 20.04 1.64
C ARG A 130 3.27 18.79 2.48
N ARG A 131 2.02 18.33 2.59
CA ARG A 131 1.68 17.11 3.34
C ARG A 131 2.41 15.87 2.80
N ASN A 132 2.51 15.75 1.48
CA ASN A 132 3.20 14.63 0.85
C ASN A 132 4.72 14.72 1.10
N ALA A 133 5.30 15.92 1.08
CA ALA A 133 6.71 16.12 1.39
C ALA A 133 7.03 15.80 2.85
N GLU A 134 6.19 16.24 3.80
CA GLU A 134 6.29 15.89 5.22
C GLU A 134 6.22 14.38 5.41
N ARG A 135 5.20 13.73 4.82
CA ARG A 135 5.05 12.27 4.91
C ARG A 135 6.21 11.52 4.26
N PHE A 136 6.78 12.04 3.18
CA PHE A 136 7.97 11.46 2.56
C PHE A 136 9.19 11.54 3.49
N GLN A 137 9.37 12.67 4.19
CA GLN A 137 10.45 12.82 5.17
C GLN A 137 10.27 11.88 6.36
N GLU A 138 9.05 11.73 6.87
CA GLU A 138 8.73 10.75 7.93
C GLU A 138 9.06 9.32 7.49
N MET A 139 8.61 8.91 6.31
CA MET A 139 8.92 7.57 5.78
C MET A 139 10.42 7.34 5.58
N GLU A 140 11.18 8.34 5.14
CA GLU A 140 12.63 8.20 4.98
C GLU A 140 13.34 8.14 6.35
N ALA A 141 12.85 8.86 7.36
CA ALA A 141 13.36 8.75 8.73
C ALA A 141 13.10 7.35 9.32
N GLU A 142 11.88 6.83 9.18
CA GLU A 142 11.52 5.46 9.59
C GLU A 142 12.39 4.41 8.89
N ARG A 143 12.63 4.60 7.58
CA ARG A 143 13.51 3.73 6.80
C ARG A 143 14.94 3.73 7.35
N LEU A 144 15.49 4.90 7.67
CA LEU A 144 16.85 5.01 8.24
C LEU A 144 16.93 4.35 9.62
N GLU A 145 15.92 4.53 10.48
CA GLU A 145 15.85 3.84 11.76
C GLU A 145 15.77 2.32 11.59
N PHE A 146 14.96 1.85 10.64
CA PHE A 146 14.85 0.42 10.36
C PHE A 146 16.18 -0.17 9.91
N ILE A 147 16.89 0.50 8.98
CA ILE A 147 18.22 0.08 8.53
C ILE A 147 19.19 0.00 9.71
N ARG A 148 19.20 1.03 10.56
CA ARG A 148 20.06 1.05 11.75
C ARG A 148 19.78 -0.12 12.70
N ARG A 149 18.50 -0.41 12.99
CA ARG A 149 18.12 -1.55 13.83
C ARG A 149 18.58 -2.88 13.23
N GLN A 150 18.48 -3.03 11.91
CA GLN A 150 18.96 -4.22 11.20
C GLN A 150 20.49 -4.36 11.25
N GLU A 151 21.22 -3.24 11.15
CA GLU A 151 22.68 -3.25 11.30
C GLU A 151 23.10 -3.65 12.72
N GLU A 152 22.44 -3.10 13.75
CA GLU A 152 22.68 -3.46 15.15
C GLU A 152 22.37 -4.95 15.42
N GLU A 153 21.28 -5.48 14.88
CA GLU A 153 20.94 -6.91 14.98
C GLU A 153 21.97 -7.80 14.28
N ARG A 154 22.41 -7.39 13.08
CA ARG A 154 23.45 -8.11 12.34
C ARG A 154 24.77 -8.14 13.10
N GLU A 155 25.18 -7.02 13.68
CA GLU A 155 26.40 -6.94 14.48
C GLU A 155 26.33 -7.84 15.72
N ARG A 156 25.18 -7.87 16.40
CA ARG A 156 24.95 -8.77 17.52
C ARG A 156 25.09 -10.24 17.11
N LEU A 157 24.45 -10.66 16.01
CA LEU A 157 24.54 -12.04 15.53
C LEU A 157 25.97 -12.43 15.14
N VAL A 158 26.72 -11.49 14.54
CA VAL A 158 28.13 -11.71 14.23
C VAL A 158 28.95 -11.88 15.50
N GLN A 159 28.71 -11.08 16.54
CA GLN A 159 29.38 -11.24 17.83
C GLN A 159 29.06 -12.58 18.48
N GLU A 160 27.79 -12.98 18.52
CA GLU A 160 27.37 -14.28 19.05
C GLU A 160 28.05 -15.45 18.31
N ALA A 161 28.15 -15.37 16.98
CA ALA A 161 28.85 -16.37 16.18
C ALA A 161 30.36 -16.41 16.47
N GLN A 162 31.01 -15.25 16.62
CA GLN A 162 32.44 -15.16 16.96
C GLN A 162 32.73 -15.71 18.37
N GLU A 163 31.83 -15.49 19.34
CA GLU A 163 31.96 -16.04 20.67
C GLU A 163 31.81 -17.57 20.68
N ALA A 164 30.83 -18.09 19.93
CA ALA A 164 30.67 -19.53 19.75
C ALA A 164 31.90 -20.16 19.09
N GLU A 165 32.46 -19.52 18.06
CA GLU A 165 33.69 -19.99 17.40
C GLU A 165 34.88 -19.98 18.37
N ARG A 166 35.02 -18.93 19.19
CA ARG A 166 36.07 -18.86 20.23
C ARG A 166 35.92 -20.00 21.23
N GLN A 167 34.70 -20.24 21.72
CA GLN A 167 34.42 -21.35 22.66
C GLN A 167 34.73 -22.71 22.04
N ALA A 168 34.37 -22.92 20.77
CA ALA A 168 34.69 -24.16 20.05
C ALA A 168 36.20 -24.38 19.95
N ARG A 169 36.97 -23.35 19.55
CA ARG A 169 38.44 -23.43 19.48
C ARG A 169 39.09 -23.68 20.85
N GLU A 170 38.59 -23.04 21.90
CA GLU A 170 39.07 -23.28 23.27
C GLU A 170 38.80 -24.71 23.72
N PHE A 171 37.62 -25.25 23.38
CA PHE A 171 37.27 -26.63 23.67
C PHE A 171 38.14 -27.63 22.89
N GLU A 172 38.37 -27.39 21.59
CA GLU A 172 39.28 -28.20 20.77
C GLU A 172 40.70 -28.23 21.36
N ALA A 173 41.22 -27.08 21.81
CA ALA A 173 42.52 -27.02 22.46
C ALA A 173 42.58 -27.86 23.75
N ARG A 174 41.52 -27.78 24.59
CA ARG A 174 41.41 -28.60 25.80
C ARG A 174 41.27 -30.09 25.48
N LEU A 175 40.49 -30.42 24.45
CA LEU A 175 40.30 -31.79 23.99
C LEU A 175 41.62 -32.39 23.52
N ASN A 176 42.40 -31.64 22.74
CA ASN A 176 43.72 -32.09 22.28
C ASN A 176 44.70 -32.28 23.43
N ALA A 177 44.71 -31.37 24.41
CA ALA A 177 45.54 -31.53 25.61
C ALA A 177 45.15 -32.78 26.43
N GLU A 178 43.86 -33.05 26.60
CA GLU A 178 43.39 -34.25 27.32
C GLU A 178 43.67 -35.53 26.51
N ARG A 179 43.49 -35.51 25.19
CA ARG A 179 43.87 -36.62 24.31
C ARG A 179 45.37 -36.94 24.43
N GLN A 180 46.22 -35.92 24.44
CA GLN A 180 47.65 -36.10 24.63
C GLN A 180 47.96 -36.69 26.01
N ARG A 181 47.36 -36.15 27.09
CA ARG A 181 47.51 -36.69 28.45
C ARG A 181 47.11 -38.16 28.55
N LEU A 182 45.96 -38.53 27.97
CA LEU A 182 45.49 -39.92 27.95
C LEU A 182 46.43 -40.83 27.15
N SER A 183 46.94 -40.37 26.00
CA SER A 183 47.92 -41.12 25.23
C SER A 183 49.20 -41.40 26.03
N GLU A 184 49.71 -40.40 26.77
CA GLU A 184 50.91 -40.55 27.61
C GLU A 184 50.70 -41.54 28.76
N LEU A 185 49.53 -41.52 29.40
CA LEU A 185 49.17 -42.44 30.49
C LEU A 185 49.02 -43.89 30.00
N LEU A 186 48.47 -44.09 28.81
CA LEU A 186 48.21 -45.41 28.26
C LEU A 186 49.40 -45.99 27.47
N ARG A 187 50.36 -45.14 27.08
CA ARG A 187 51.58 -45.52 26.33
C ARG A 187 52.33 -46.74 26.91
N PRO A 188 52.50 -46.91 28.24
CA PRO A 188 53.19 -48.07 28.80
C PRO A 188 52.45 -49.40 28.60
N PHE A 189 51.13 -49.35 28.40
CA PHE A 189 50.28 -50.53 28.29
C PHE A 189 50.00 -50.94 26.85
N VAL A 190 49.83 -49.96 25.95
CA VAL A 190 49.33 -50.19 24.59
C VAL A 190 50.37 -49.84 23.51
N GLY A 191 51.48 -49.18 23.86
CA GLY A 191 52.46 -48.69 22.89
C GLY A 191 52.05 -47.32 22.32
N GLU A 192 52.36 -47.05 21.06
CA GLU A 192 51.97 -45.80 20.38
C GLU A 192 50.47 -45.86 20.04
N LEU A 193 49.69 -44.91 20.59
CA LEU A 193 48.23 -44.86 20.46
C LEU A 193 47.83 -43.89 19.36
N ASP A 194 47.50 -44.44 18.19
CA ASP A 194 46.82 -43.72 17.11
C ASP A 194 45.32 -44.02 17.20
N PHE A 195 44.55 -43.11 17.80
CA PHE A 195 43.10 -43.23 17.84
C PHE A 195 42.54 -43.06 16.42
N THR A 196 42.05 -44.14 15.80
CA THR A 196 41.35 -44.08 14.51
C THR A 196 39.88 -43.71 14.72
N GLU A 197 39.24 -43.03 13.74
CA GLU A 197 37.80 -42.71 13.81
C GLU A 197 36.93 -43.95 14.05
N SER A 198 37.33 -45.11 13.51
CA SER A 198 36.61 -46.38 13.69
C SER A 198 36.66 -46.95 15.11
N ASP A 199 37.75 -46.76 15.85
CA ASP A 199 37.85 -47.21 17.25
C ASP A 199 37.01 -46.32 18.17
N LEU A 200 36.89 -45.03 17.81
CA LEU A 200 36.09 -44.06 18.55
C LEU A 200 34.59 -44.27 18.32
N ASP A 201 34.14 -44.52 17.09
CA ASP A 201 32.73 -44.76 16.75
C ASP A 201 32.14 -46.00 17.44
N SER A 202 32.95 -47.04 17.66
CA SER A 202 32.54 -48.25 18.37
C SER A 202 32.19 -47.97 19.84
N VAL A 203 32.94 -47.09 20.51
CA VAL A 203 32.77 -46.76 21.94
C VAL A 203 31.79 -45.59 22.15
N LEU A 204 31.71 -44.66 21.20
CA LEU A 204 30.79 -43.51 21.24
C LEU A 204 29.32 -43.90 21.05
N SER A 205 29.04 -45.10 20.55
CA SER A 205 27.66 -45.60 20.39
C SER A 205 26.86 -45.66 21.71
N ASP A 206 27.55 -45.70 22.87
CA ASP A 206 26.95 -45.66 24.21
C ASP A 206 26.90 -44.25 24.84
N VAL A 207 27.52 -43.24 24.22
CA VAL A 207 27.57 -41.86 24.74
C VAL A 207 26.52 -41.01 24.04
N THR A 208 25.40 -40.77 24.72
CA THR A 208 24.36 -39.86 24.21
C THR A 208 24.89 -38.42 24.24
N PRO A 209 24.87 -37.66 23.13
CA PRO A 209 25.23 -36.25 23.18
C PRO A 209 24.27 -35.50 24.10
N PRO A 210 24.75 -34.50 24.86
CA PRO A 210 23.86 -33.65 25.64
C PRO A 210 22.86 -32.95 24.70
N ASP A 211 21.63 -32.76 25.17
CA ASP A 211 20.56 -32.08 24.43
C ASP A 211 21.12 -30.83 23.75
N ALA A 212 21.02 -30.79 22.42
CA ALA A 212 21.45 -29.65 21.63
C ALA A 212 20.80 -28.39 22.23
N PRO A 213 21.55 -27.29 22.42
CA PRO A 213 20.93 -26.05 22.88
C PRO A 213 19.76 -25.72 21.94
N PRO A 214 18.62 -25.29 22.48
CA PRO A 214 17.45 -25.03 21.67
C PRO A 214 17.86 -24.06 20.56
N ALA A 215 17.57 -24.43 19.31
CA ALA A 215 17.84 -23.58 18.16
C ALA A 215 17.37 -22.14 18.47
N PRO A 216 18.14 -21.11 18.09
CA PRO A 216 17.69 -19.74 18.29
C PRO A 216 16.32 -19.65 17.65
N SER A 217 15.30 -19.41 18.47
CA SER A 217 13.94 -19.26 17.99
C SER A 217 13.97 -18.03 17.10
N SER A 218 14.10 -18.24 15.79
CA SER A 218 13.91 -17.23 14.77
C SER A 218 12.42 -16.89 14.73
N SER A 219 11.94 -16.34 15.84
CA SER A 219 10.63 -15.74 15.99
C SER A 219 10.86 -14.28 16.35
N VAL A 220 11.58 -13.58 15.47
CA VAL A 220 11.26 -12.18 15.23
C VAL A 220 9.96 -12.19 14.43
N MET A 221 8.86 -12.48 15.11
CA MET A 221 7.59 -11.90 14.71
C MET A 221 7.79 -10.39 14.87
N VAL A 222 8.04 -9.72 13.75
CA VAL A 222 7.79 -8.29 13.65
C VAL A 222 6.32 -8.11 14.00
N ASP A 223 6.05 -7.63 15.20
CA ASP A 223 4.70 -7.27 15.64
C ASP A 223 4.24 -6.10 14.76
N PRO A 224 3.21 -6.27 13.92
CA PRO A 224 2.71 -5.18 13.08
C PRO A 224 1.92 -4.13 13.87
N SER A 225 1.91 -4.18 15.21
CA SER A 225 1.07 -3.33 16.06
C SER A 225 1.74 -2.08 16.65
N VAL A 226 2.99 -1.77 16.29
CA VAL A 226 3.59 -0.46 16.64
C VAL A 226 3.58 0.42 15.38
N ARG A 227 2.41 1.03 15.16
CA ARG A 227 2.21 2.20 14.30
C ARG A 227 2.16 3.45 15.16
#